data_AF-A0A971YH50-F1
#
_entry.id   AF-A0A971YH50-F1
#
_cell.length_a   1.000
_cell.length_b   1.000
_cell.length_c   1.000
_cell.angle_alpha   90.00
_cell.angle_beta   90.00
_cell.angle_gamma   90.00
#
_symmetry.space_group_name_H-M   'P 1'
#
loop_
_entity.id
_entity.type
_entity.pdbx_description
1 polymer ?
#
loop_
_entity_poly.entity_id
_entity_poly.type
_entity_poly.pdbx_seq_one_letter_code
_entity_poly.pdbx_strand_id
1 'polypeptide(L)'
;MSKKKGEIKKFLDKHYEKESYADENVIEWIYVYRNIMQAMDMIDVAMDYREDNPISLWVQIDDDDIVEVTKQNRKALRDEIIRRYENTCI
;
A
#
# COMPACT_ATOMS: atom_id res chain seq x y z
N MET A 1 3.59 -6.93 1.74
CA MET A 1 4.26 -8.23 2.04
C MET A 1 3.68 -9.35 1.18
N SER A 2 4.49 -10.35 0.79
CA SER A 2 4.00 -11.59 0.17
C SER A 2 4.80 -12.81 0.64
N LYS A 3 4.12 -13.95 0.73
CA LYS A 3 4.74 -15.26 1.04
C LYS A 3 5.16 -16.04 -0.20
N LYS A 4 4.85 -15.52 -1.41
CA LYS A 4 5.17 -16.17 -2.68
C LYS A 4 6.18 -15.33 -3.45
N LYS A 5 7.27 -15.97 -3.86
CA LYS A 5 8.37 -15.34 -4.60
C LYS A 5 7.85 -14.60 -5.84
N GLY A 6 8.35 -13.39 -6.06
CA GLY A 6 8.09 -12.56 -7.23
C GLY A 6 6.73 -11.86 -7.26
N GLU A 7 5.79 -12.10 -6.34
CA GLU A 7 4.46 -11.48 -6.40
C GLU A 7 4.49 -9.96 -6.14
N ILE A 8 5.39 -9.48 -5.27
CA ILE A 8 5.59 -8.04 -5.07
C ILE A 8 6.14 -7.40 -6.34
N LYS A 9 7.16 -8.02 -6.95
CA LYS A 9 7.73 -7.54 -8.22
C LYS A 9 6.66 -7.47 -9.31
N LYS A 10 5.85 -8.52 -9.48
CA LYS A 10 4.74 -8.55 -10.45
C LYS A 10 3.73 -7.44 -10.20
N PHE A 11 3.35 -7.21 -8.93
CA PHE A 11 2.44 -6.14 -8.56
C PHE A 11 3.01 -4.77 -8.96
N LEU A 12 4.27 -4.49 -8.57
CA LEU A 12 4.93 -3.22 -8.86
C LEU A 12 5.10 -3.02 -10.36
N ASP A 13 5.61 -4.02 -11.09
CA ASP A 13 5.82 -3.94 -12.54
C ASP A 13 4.50 -3.78 -13.33
N LYS A 14 3.37 -4.29 -12.79
CA LYS A 14 2.04 -4.21 -13.43
C LYS A 14 1.38 -2.84 -13.23
N HIS A 15 1.51 -2.26 -12.04
CA HIS A 15 0.73 -1.10 -11.62
C HIS A 15 1.54 0.20 -11.55
N TYR A 16 2.87 0.10 -11.62
CA TYR A 16 3.79 1.23 -11.56
C TYR A 16 4.84 1.10 -12.66
N GLU A 17 5.16 2.20 -13.35
CA GLU A 17 6.13 2.17 -14.46
C GLU A 17 7.59 2.31 -13.99
N LYS A 18 8.45 1.64 -14.78
CA LYS A 18 9.91 1.45 -14.69
C LYS A 18 10.32 0.35 -13.73
N GLU A 19 10.84 -0.73 -14.35
CA GLU A 19 11.74 -1.74 -13.77
C GLU A 19 11.80 -1.61 -12.26
N SER A 20 10.82 -2.18 -11.56
CA SER A 20 10.92 -2.13 -10.10
C SER A 20 12.26 -2.76 -9.76
N TYR A 21 13.17 -1.96 -9.18
CA TYR A 21 14.46 -2.43 -8.67
C TYR A 21 14.26 -3.48 -7.54
N ALA A 22 13.00 -3.80 -7.23
CA ALA A 22 12.61 -4.92 -6.41
C ALA A 22 13.15 -6.22 -7.02
N ASP A 23 14.05 -6.84 -6.28
CA ASP A 23 14.52 -8.20 -6.54
C ASP A 23 13.33 -9.19 -6.53
N GLU A 24 13.43 -10.27 -7.31
CA GLU A 24 12.41 -11.32 -7.35
C GLU A 24 12.17 -11.98 -5.98
N ASN A 25 13.14 -11.90 -5.06
CA ASN A 25 13.08 -12.45 -3.71
C ASN A 25 12.56 -11.46 -2.67
N VAL A 26 12.13 -10.26 -3.07
CA VAL A 26 11.54 -9.28 -2.14
C VAL A 26 10.26 -9.84 -1.53
N ILE A 27 10.27 -9.99 -0.19
CA ILE A 27 9.12 -10.40 0.62
C ILE A 27 8.35 -9.21 1.19
N GLU A 28 8.99 -8.04 1.24
CA GLU A 28 8.46 -6.80 1.79
C GLU A 28 8.97 -5.60 1.00
N TRP A 29 8.05 -4.68 0.68
CA TRP A 29 8.35 -3.43 0.02
C TRP A 29 7.71 -2.30 0.82
N ILE A 30 8.51 -1.31 1.19
CA ILE A 30 8.13 -0.19 2.04
C ILE A 30 8.34 1.09 1.24
N TYR A 31 7.35 1.97 1.26
CA TYR A 31 7.42 3.26 0.60
C TYR A 31 6.73 4.33 1.42
N VAL A 32 7.34 5.51 1.49
CA VAL A 32 6.79 6.67 2.22
C VAL A 32 6.14 7.61 1.22
N TYR A 33 4.81 7.69 1.27
CA TYR A 33 4.05 8.62 0.45
C TYR A 33 3.97 10.00 1.10
N ARG A 34 4.40 11.03 0.38
CA ARG A 34 4.21 12.44 0.77
C ARG A 34 2.98 13.08 0.13
N ASN A 35 2.44 12.44 -0.90
CA ASN A 35 1.24 12.87 -1.59
C ASN A 35 0.10 11.91 -1.24
N ILE A 36 -0.95 12.42 -0.61
CA ILE A 36 -2.09 11.61 -0.18
C ILE A 36 -2.79 10.94 -1.35
N MET A 37 -2.96 11.61 -2.50
CA MET A 37 -3.63 11.01 -3.66
C MET A 37 -2.88 9.77 -4.15
N GLN A 38 -1.55 9.81 -4.18
CA GLN A 38 -0.72 8.67 -4.55
C GLN A 38 -0.81 7.52 -3.53
N ALA A 39 -0.88 7.83 -2.23
CA ALA A 39 -1.08 6.83 -1.19
C ALA A 39 -2.44 6.14 -1.33
N MET A 40 -3.49 6.91 -1.60
CA MET A 40 -4.85 6.42 -1.75
C MET A 40 -5.02 5.55 -2.99
N ASP A 41 -4.42 5.97 -4.11
CA ASP A 41 -4.36 5.18 -5.34
C ASP A 41 -3.65 3.83 -5.10
N MET A 42 -2.50 3.83 -4.41
CA MET A 42 -1.81 2.60 -4.02
C MET A 42 -2.67 1.67 -3.15
N ILE A 43 -3.36 2.23 -2.15
CA ILE A 43 -4.26 1.43 -1.30
C ILE A 43 -5.35 0.78 -2.15
N ASP A 44 -5.97 1.54 -3.05
CA ASP A 44 -7.07 1.06 -3.87
C ASP A 44 -6.59 -0.03 -4.85
N VAL A 45 -5.50 0.23 -5.57
CA VAL A 45 -4.90 -0.71 -6.53
C VAL A 45 -4.41 -2.00 -5.86
N ALA A 46 -3.73 -1.90 -4.71
CA ALA A 46 -3.24 -3.08 -4.00
C ALA A 46 -4.38 -3.93 -3.42
N MET A 47 -5.44 -3.30 -2.92
CA MET A 47 -6.60 -4.02 -2.39
C MET A 47 -7.42 -4.71 -3.48
N ASP A 48 -7.54 -4.11 -4.65
CA ASP A 48 -8.21 -4.73 -5.80
C ASP A 48 -7.34 -5.87 -6.37
N TYR A 49 -6.01 -5.71 -6.43
CA TYR A 49 -5.09 -6.76 -6.85
C TYR A 49 -5.06 -7.97 -5.90
N ARG A 50 -5.21 -7.74 -4.60
CA ARG A 50 -5.23 -8.79 -3.55
C ARG A 50 -6.38 -9.78 -3.73
N GLU A 51 -7.48 -9.39 -4.37
CA GLU A 51 -8.61 -10.32 -4.60
C GLU A 51 -8.18 -11.55 -5.39
N ASP A 52 -7.23 -11.37 -6.31
CA ASP A 52 -6.72 -12.42 -7.18
C ASP A 52 -5.32 -12.93 -6.80
N ASN A 53 -4.63 -12.27 -5.86
CA ASN A 53 -3.20 -12.50 -5.60
C ASN A 53 -2.82 -12.43 -4.11
N PRO A 54 -1.82 -13.21 -3.65
CA PRO A 54 -1.46 -13.31 -2.24
C PRO A 54 -0.48 -12.20 -1.80
N ILE A 55 -0.90 -10.94 -1.89
CA ILE A 55 -0.19 -9.81 -1.29
C ILE A 55 -0.99 -9.22 -0.13
N SER A 56 -0.32 -8.89 0.97
CA SER A 56 -0.90 -8.12 2.07
C SER A 56 -0.36 -6.69 2.03
N LEU A 57 -1.25 -5.72 2.18
CA LEU A 57 -0.93 -4.31 2.32
C LEU A 57 -0.99 -3.92 3.80
N TRP A 58 -0.02 -3.13 4.24
CA TRP A 58 0.08 -2.61 5.60
C TRP A 58 0.35 -1.12 5.52
N VAL A 59 -0.26 -0.34 6.42
CA VAL A 59 -0.13 1.11 6.45
C VAL A 59 0.25 1.57 7.83
N GLN A 60 1.10 2.60 7.87
CA GLN A 60 1.39 3.40 9.04
C GLN A 60 0.99 4.83 8.71
N ILE A 61 0.31 5.51 9.64
CA ILE A 61 -0.09 6.90 9.50
C ILE A 61 0.66 7.69 10.56
N ASP A 62 1.51 8.62 10.15
CA ASP A 62 2.45 9.33 11.03
C ASP A 62 3.27 8.33 11.88
N ASP A 63 3.21 8.45 13.21
CA ASP A 63 3.94 7.62 14.17
C ASP A 63 3.04 6.58 14.87
N ASP A 64 1.88 6.25 14.28
CA ASP A 64 0.96 5.23 14.81
C ASP A 64 1.49 3.79 14.60
N ASP A 65 0.77 2.82 15.17
CA ASP A 65 0.97 1.40 14.90
C ASP A 65 0.73 1.04 13.42
N ILE A 66 1.45 0.02 12.94
CA ILE A 66 1.29 -0.50 11.58
C ILE A 66 0.06 -1.44 11.55
N VAL A 67 -0.88 -1.15 10.65
CA VAL A 67 -2.16 -1.89 10.53
C VAL A 67 -2.28 -2.56 9.16
N GLU A 68 -2.73 -3.81 9.11
CA GLU A 68 -3.06 -4.49 7.85
C GLU A 68 -4.31 -3.87 7.22
N VAL A 69 -4.24 -3.56 5.92
CA VAL A 69 -5.40 -3.14 5.14
C VAL A 69 -6.16 -4.37 4.68
N THR A 70 -7.44 -4.41 5.03
CA THR A 70 -8.40 -5.47 4.75
C THR A 70 -9.64 -4.88 4.09
N LYS A 71 -10.50 -5.72 3.50
CA LYS A 71 -11.77 -5.24 2.92
C LYS A 71 -12.65 -4.56 3.96
N GLN A 72 -12.58 -5.02 5.21
CA GLN A 72 -13.39 -4.55 6.33
C GLN A 72 -12.96 -3.17 6.82
N ASN A 73 -11.65 -2.90 6.88
CA ASN A 73 -11.13 -1.63 7.40
C ASN A 73 -10.66 -0.64 6.31
N ARG A 74 -10.64 -1.02 5.02
CA ARG A 74 -10.22 -0.16 3.90
C ARG A 74 -10.84 1.24 3.96
N LYS A 75 -12.17 1.32 4.12
CA LYS A 75 -12.87 2.61 4.18
C LYS A 75 -12.45 3.44 5.40
N ALA A 76 -12.43 2.83 6.58
CA ALA A 76 -12.07 3.52 7.81
C ALA A 76 -10.63 4.06 7.78
N LEU A 77 -9.68 3.27 7.27
CA LEU A 77 -8.28 3.70 7.11
C LEU A 77 -8.16 4.83 6.09
N ARG A 78 -8.86 4.74 4.95
CA ARG A 78 -8.92 5.81 3.95
C ARG A 78 -9.44 7.12 4.54
N ASP A 79 -10.55 7.05 5.28
CA ASP A 79 -11.16 8.22 5.94
C ASP A 79 -10.21 8.83 6.99
N GLU A 80 -9.49 7.99 7.75
CA GLU A 80 -8.50 8.44 8.74
C GLU A 80 -7.28 9.13 8.10
N ILE A 81 -6.75 8.59 7.01
CA ILE A 81 -5.62 9.20 6.27
C ILE A 81 -6.01 10.60 5.77
N ILE A 82 -7.20 10.74 5.19
CA ILE A 82 -7.74 12.04 4.72
C ILE A 82 -7.86 13.01 5.90
N ARG A 83 -8.50 12.58 6.98
CA ARG A 83 -8.68 13.39 8.18
C ARG A 83 -7.35 13.90 8.73
N ARG A 84 -6.32 13.06 8.80
CA ARG A 84 -5.00 13.47 9.31
C ARG A 84 -4.33 14.49 8.38
N TYR A 85 -4.36 14.24 7.08
CA TYR A 85 -3.79 15.16 6.10
C TYR A 85 -4.42 16.57 6.17
N GLU A 86 -5.74 16.65 6.35
CA GLU A 86 -6.44 17.93 6.54
C GLU A 86 -6.00 18.67 7.81
N ASN A 87 -5.74 17.95 8.90
CA ASN A 87 -5.30 18.55 10.17
C ASN A 87 -3.84 19.03 10.15
N THR A 88 -2.99 18.45 9.31
CA THR A 88 -1.58 18.88 9.15
C THR A 88 -1.45 20.14 8.27
N CYS A 89 -2.50 20.52 7.55
CA CYS A 89 -2.53 21.72 6.70
C CYS A 89 -2.95 23.01 7.45
N ILE A 90 -3.16 22.95 8.77
CA ILE A 90 -3.63 24.06 9.62
C ILE A 90 -2.50 24.60 10.50
#